data_AF-A0AA37TCN5-F1
#
_entry.id   AF-A0AA37TCN5-F1
#
_cell.length_a   1.000
_cell.length_b   1.000
_cell.length_c   1.000
_cell.angle_alpha   90.00
_cell.angle_beta   90.00
_cell.angle_gamma   90.00
#
_symmetry.space_group_name_H-M   'P 1'
#
loop_
_entity.id
_entity.type
_entity.pdbx_description
1 polymer ?
#
loop_
_entity_poly.entity_id
_entity_poly.type
_entity_poly.pdbx_seq_one_letter_code
_entity_poly.pdbx_strand_id
1 'polypeptide(L)'
;MSLRQRYRGSLPADLHRISSAPLLDEWLLEPDDQAADGAVLTGVISGHPRYPDGTRVTTSTVQQIEDEPANGIGRWAWSYSTGLLRLGTCIDLPYSRGVPL
;
A
#
# COMPACT_ATOMS: atom_id res chain seq x y z
N MET A 1 -14.80 -7.85 -4.36
CA MET A 1 -13.96 -9.03 -4.06
C MET A 1 -13.25 -8.76 -2.75
N SER A 2 -13.46 -9.60 -1.74
CA SER A 2 -13.01 -9.34 -0.38
C SER A 2 -11.55 -9.79 -0.20
N LEU A 3 -10.62 -8.85 -0.22
CA LEU A 3 -9.23 -9.08 0.19
C LEU A 3 -9.24 -9.65 1.60
N ARG A 4 -8.77 -10.90 1.74
CA ARG A 4 -8.73 -11.65 3.00
C ARG A 4 -7.90 -10.88 4.02
N GLN A 5 -8.57 -10.25 4.99
CA GLN A 5 -7.94 -9.66 6.18
C GLN A 5 -7.07 -10.70 6.89
N ARG A 6 -5.76 -10.60 6.69
CA ARG A 6 -4.74 -11.37 7.43
C ARG A 6 -3.84 -10.48 8.28
N TYR A 7 -4.13 -9.17 8.37
CA TYR A 7 -3.48 -8.33 9.37
C TYR A 7 -4.03 -8.70 10.75
N ARG A 8 -3.14 -9.07 11.67
CA ARG A 8 -3.47 -9.46 13.05
C ARG A 8 -3.81 -8.27 13.97
N GLY A 9 -3.81 -7.05 13.44
CA GLY A 9 -4.05 -5.85 14.22
C GLY A 9 -5.54 -5.56 14.43
N SER A 10 -5.87 -5.02 15.60
CA SER A 10 -7.20 -4.52 15.94
C SER A 10 -7.16 -2.99 16.01
N LEU A 11 -7.90 -2.32 15.13
CA LEU A 11 -8.25 -0.92 15.36
C LEU A 11 -9.05 -0.84 16.67
N PRO A 12 -8.72 0.07 17.62
CA PRO A 12 -7.95 1.30 17.45
C PRO A 12 -6.50 1.26 17.96
N ALA A 13 -5.95 0.09 18.35
CA ALA A 13 -4.62 -0.02 18.95
C ALA A 13 -3.47 0.32 17.96
N ASP A 14 -3.71 0.25 16.66
CA ASP A 14 -2.69 0.45 15.63
C ASP A 14 -2.56 1.88 15.11
N LEU A 15 -3.34 2.85 15.59
CA LEU A 15 -3.28 4.25 15.12
C LEU A 15 -1.90 4.89 15.26
N HIS A 16 -1.24 4.67 16.40
CA HIS A 16 0.12 5.17 16.63
C HIS A 16 1.12 4.48 15.68
N ARG A 17 0.92 3.18 15.40
CA ARG A 17 1.80 2.45 14.48
C ARG A 17 1.62 2.95 13.05
N ILE A 18 0.37 3.16 12.63
CA ILE A 18 0.02 3.73 11.32
C ILE A 18 0.61 5.13 11.19
N SER A 19 0.45 6.01 12.19
CA SER A 19 0.99 7.39 12.10
C SER A 19 2.52 7.44 12.04
N SER A 20 3.20 6.49 12.68
CA SER A 20 4.66 6.34 12.64
C SER A 20 5.19 5.55 11.44
N ALA A 21 4.31 4.94 10.64
CA ALA A 21 4.72 4.08 9.54
C ALA A 21 5.34 4.90 8.38
N PRO A 22 6.23 4.29 7.57
CA PRO A 22 6.73 4.90 6.35
C PRO A 22 5.59 5.28 5.41
N LEU A 23 5.75 6.38 4.68
CA LEU A 23 4.77 6.86 3.70
C LEU A 23 5.14 6.31 2.33
N LEU A 24 4.18 5.67 1.68
CA LEU A 24 4.23 5.34 0.26
C LEU A 24 3.33 6.34 -0.47
N ASP A 25 3.96 7.31 -1.12
CA ASP A 25 3.29 8.31 -1.93
C ASP A 25 3.31 7.90 -3.41
N GLU A 26 2.51 8.56 -4.23
CA GLU A 26 2.45 8.32 -5.68
C GLU A 26 2.27 6.82 -6.02
N TRP A 27 1.41 6.16 -5.24
CA TRP A 27 1.30 4.71 -5.26
C TRP A 27 0.22 4.24 -6.22
N LEU A 28 0.40 3.03 -6.74
CA LEU A 28 -0.55 2.34 -7.60
C LEU A 28 -0.65 0.87 -7.20
N LEU A 29 -1.84 0.30 -7.35
CA LEU A 29 -2.12 -1.10 -7.04
C LEU A 29 -2.12 -1.90 -8.34
N GLU A 30 -1.18 -2.84 -8.47
CA GLU A 30 -1.03 -3.70 -9.63
C GLU A 30 -1.43 -5.14 -9.29
N PRO A 31 -1.96 -5.92 -10.24
CA PRO A 31 -2.06 -7.36 -10.06
C PRO A 31 -0.68 -7.97 -9.84
N ASP A 32 -0.59 -8.93 -8.92
CA ASP A 32 0.64 -9.68 -8.69
C ASP A 32 0.69 -10.86 -9.67
N ASP A 33 1.49 -10.75 -10.74
CA ASP A 33 1.64 -11.81 -11.74
C ASP A 33 2.15 -13.14 -11.16
N GLN A 34 2.70 -13.13 -9.94
CA GLN A 34 3.19 -14.33 -9.26
C GLN A 34 2.18 -14.94 -8.29
N ALA A 35 1.06 -14.27 -8.01
CA ALA A 35 0.02 -14.74 -7.11
C ALA A 35 -1.36 -14.66 -7.77
N ALA A 36 -2.04 -15.80 -7.89
CA ALA A 36 -3.30 -15.94 -8.65
C ALA A 36 -4.39 -14.91 -8.32
N ASP A 37 -4.44 -14.39 -7.08
CA ASP A 37 -5.38 -13.35 -6.63
C ASP A 37 -4.66 -12.26 -5.80
N GLY A 38 -3.35 -12.06 -6.04
CA GLY A 38 -2.53 -11.09 -5.32
C GLY A 38 -2.54 -9.71 -5.97
N ALA A 39 -2.20 -8.69 -5.19
CA ALA A 39 -1.89 -7.36 -5.71
C ALA A 39 -0.62 -6.84 -5.04
N VAL A 40 0.17 -6.04 -5.74
CA VAL A 40 1.37 -5.36 -5.23
C VAL A 40 1.17 -3.85 -5.24
N LEU A 41 1.84 -3.14 -4.34
CA LEU A 41 1.89 -1.69 -4.34
C LEU A 41 3.22 -1.22 -4.90
N THR A 42 3.18 -0.37 -5.91
CA THR A 42 4.35 0.31 -6.43
C THR A 42 4.23 1.80 -6.12
N GLY A 43 5.24 2.43 -5.53
CA GLY A 43 5.19 3.85 -5.17
C GLY A 43 6.52 4.42 -4.68
N VAL A 44 6.52 5.70 -4.32
CA VAL A 44 7.68 6.42 -3.80
C VAL A 44 7.67 6.39 -2.28
N ILE A 45 8.70 5.82 -1.66
CA ILE A 45 8.74 5.66 -0.21
C ILE A 45 9.48 6.80 0.49
N SER A 46 9.01 7.16 1.67
CA SER A 46 9.68 8.08 2.60
C SER A 46 9.54 7.63 4.06
N GLY A 47 10.53 7.93 4.89
CA GLY A 47 10.57 7.57 6.31
C GLY A 47 10.82 6.08 6.57
N HIS A 48 11.30 5.31 5.59
CA HIS A 48 11.55 3.88 5.77
C HIS A 48 12.98 3.62 6.28
N PRO A 49 13.18 2.78 7.32
CA PRO A 49 14.52 2.58 7.91
C PRO A 49 15.54 1.89 6.99
N ARG A 50 15.07 1.25 5.92
CA ARG A 50 15.92 0.53 4.95
C ARG A 50 16.00 1.18 3.57
N TYR A 51 15.02 2.01 3.22
CA TYR A 51 14.93 2.59 1.88
C TYR A 51 15.10 4.10 2.02
N PRO A 52 16.06 4.72 1.33
CA PRO A 52 16.19 6.16 1.30
C PRO A 52 14.90 6.83 0.82
N ASP A 53 14.62 8.02 1.33
CA ASP A 53 13.49 8.82 0.88
C ASP A 53 13.58 9.11 -0.62
N GLY A 54 12.44 9.02 -1.31
CA GLY A 54 12.36 9.18 -2.77
C GLY A 54 12.64 7.89 -3.55
N THR A 55 12.98 6.78 -2.88
CA THR A 55 13.17 5.49 -3.55
C THR A 55 11.84 4.95 -4.06
N ARG A 56 11.77 4.57 -5.34
CA ARG A 56 10.61 3.84 -5.87
C ARG A 56 10.71 2.36 -5.49
N VAL A 57 9.67 1.85 -4.83
CA VAL A 57 9.63 0.48 -4.32
C VAL A 57 8.36 -0.22 -4.81
N THR A 58 8.50 -1.53 -5.06
CA THR A 58 7.37 -2.43 -5.27
C THR A 58 7.31 -3.39 -4.09
N THR A 59 6.16 -3.48 -3.43
CA THR A 59 5.98 -4.38 -2.29
C THR A 59 5.83 -5.82 -2.74
N SER A 60 6.05 -6.78 -1.84
CA SER A 60 5.46 -8.11 -1.97
C SER A 60 3.93 -8.03 -1.98
N THR A 61 3.26 -9.13 -2.33
CA THR A 61 1.80 -9.25 -2.30
C THR A 61 1.20 -8.60 -1.04
N VAL A 62 0.36 -7.59 -1.26
CA VAL A 62 -0.35 -6.84 -0.24
C VAL A 62 -1.33 -7.78 0.44
N GLN A 63 -1.22 -7.85 1.76
CA GLN A 63 -2.05 -8.72 2.57
C GLN A 63 -3.28 -7.98 3.11
N GLN A 64 -3.16 -6.66 3.25
CA GLN A 64 -4.28 -5.79 3.60
C GLN A 64 -4.03 -4.38 3.07
N ILE A 65 -5.09 -3.76 2.56
CA ILE A 65 -5.11 -2.37 2.12
C ILE A 65 -6.42 -1.74 2.55
N GLU A 66 -6.33 -0.52 3.04
CA GLU A 66 -7.46 0.35 3.38
C GLU A 66 -7.17 1.69 2.70
N ASP A 67 -7.64 1.83 1.45
CA ASP A 67 -7.47 3.05 0.64
C ASP A 67 -8.60 4.07 0.91
N GLU A 68 -9.78 3.59 1.30
CA GLU A 68 -10.82 4.46 1.83
C GLU A 68 -10.73 4.50 3.35
N PRO A 69 -10.64 5.68 3.97
CA PRO A 69 -10.57 5.79 5.42
C PRO A 69 -11.91 5.39 6.03
N ALA A 70 -12.11 4.11 6.35
CA ALA A 70 -13.24 3.72 7.16
C ALA A 70 -13.05 4.35 8.55
N ASN A 71 -13.97 5.24 8.93
CA ASN A 71 -13.94 5.96 10.21
C ASN A 71 -12.86 7.06 10.33
N GLY A 72 -12.37 7.62 9.21
CA GLY A 72 -11.43 8.76 9.25
C GLY A 72 -10.00 8.37 9.65
N ILE A 73 -9.72 7.08 9.74
CA ILE A 73 -8.39 6.53 10.01
C ILE A 73 -7.73 6.37 8.64
N GLY A 74 -6.68 7.17 8.41
CA GLY A 74 -6.09 7.41 7.10
C GLY A 74 -5.63 6.17 6.34
N ARG A 75 -5.41 6.35 5.04
CA ARG A 75 -5.10 5.30 4.08
C ARG A 75 -3.84 4.52 4.47
N TRP A 76 -3.89 3.19 4.51
CA TRP A 76 -2.76 2.36 4.90
C TRP A 76 -2.75 1.00 4.20
N ALA A 77 -1.57 0.37 4.15
CA ALA A 77 -1.40 -0.98 3.63
C ALA A 77 -0.41 -1.79 4.47
N TRP A 78 -0.51 -3.10 4.38
CA TRP A 78 0.45 -4.02 4.98
C TRP A 78 0.90 -5.09 3.99
N SER A 79 2.22 -5.26 3.91
CA SER A 79 2.89 -6.29 3.13
C SER A 79 4.00 -6.94 3.96
N TYR A 80 4.41 -8.16 3.62
CA TYR A 80 5.49 -8.85 4.35
C TYR A 80 6.86 -8.20 4.11
N SER A 81 7.14 -7.73 2.90
CA SER A 81 8.44 -7.13 2.55
C SER A 81 8.66 -5.77 3.22
N THR A 82 7.60 -4.96 3.30
CA THR A 82 7.70 -3.53 3.60
C THR A 82 7.03 -3.19 4.93
N GLY A 83 6.30 -4.14 5.51
CA GLY A 83 5.57 -3.95 6.75
C GLY A 83 4.35 -3.04 6.56
N LEU A 84 4.04 -2.28 7.61
CA LEU A 84 2.95 -1.31 7.62
C LEU A 84 3.39 -0.05 6.88
N LEU A 85 2.54 0.45 6.00
CA LEU A 85 2.75 1.65 5.20
C LEU A 85 1.56 2.59 5.34
N ARG A 86 1.82 3.88 5.46
CA ARG A 86 0.83 4.91 5.16
C ARG A 86 0.75 5.09 3.66
N LEU A 87 -0.44 5.29 3.16
CA LEU A 87 -0.70 5.53 1.76
C LEU A 87 -0.97 7.03 1.55
N GLY A 88 -0.17 7.63 0.69
CA GLY A 88 -0.34 9.02 0.26
C GLY A 88 -1.30 9.12 -0.92
N THR A 89 -0.86 9.82 -1.94
CA THR A 89 -1.59 10.03 -3.19
C THR A 89 -1.60 8.74 -4.00
N CYS A 90 -2.79 8.23 -4.30
CA CYS A 90 -2.94 7.17 -5.29
C CYS A 90 -2.80 7.79 -6.68
N ILE A 91 -1.84 7.30 -7.48
CA ILE A 91 -1.83 7.51 -8.91
C ILE A 91 -2.74 6.45 -9.50
N ASP A 92 -4.03 6.75 -9.47
CA ASP A 92 -5.00 6.02 -10.28
C ASP A 92 -4.70 6.42 -11.72
N LEU A 93 -3.75 5.73 -12.36
CA LEU A 93 -3.59 5.82 -13.80
C LEU A 93 -4.94 5.38 -14.35
N PRO A 94 -5.73 6.27 -14.99
CA PRO A 94 -6.95 5.83 -15.63
C PRO A 94 -6.50 4.74 -16.59
N TYR A 95 -6.93 3.49 -16.35
CA TYR A 95 -6.65 2.34 -17.20
C TYR A 95 -6.77 2.82 -18.64
N SER A 96 -5.62 3.10 -19.23
CA SER A 96 -5.56 3.73 -20.53
C SER A 96 -5.82 2.56 -21.44
N ARG A 97 -7.09 2.41 -21.82
CA ARG A 97 -7.59 1.43 -22.77
C ARG A 97 -6.71 1.49 -24.03
N GLY A 98 -5.64 0.71 -24.05
CA GLY A 98 -4.87 0.33 -25.23
C GLY A 98 -4.52 1.43 -26.23
N VAL A 99 -3.95 2.57 -25.80
CA VAL A 99 -3.34 3.51 -26.76
C VAL A 99 -1.87 3.73 -26.38
N PRO A 100 -0.91 3.42 -27.26
CA PRO A 100 0.50 3.72 -27.04
C PRO A 100 0.73 5.23 -27.21
N LEU A 101 1.61 5.80 -26.38
CA LEU A 101 2.26 7.09 -26.64
C LEU A 101 3.16 7.00 -27.87
#